data_AF-A0A4Y9ZYE2-F1
#
_entry.id   AF-A0A4Y9ZYE2-F1
#
_cell.length_a   1.000
_cell.length_b   1.000
_cell.length_c   1.000
_cell.angle_alpha   90.00
_cell.angle_beta   90.00
_cell.angle_gamma   90.00
#
_symmetry.space_group_name_H-M   'P 1'
#
loop_
_entity.id
_entity.type
_entity.pdbx_description
1 polymer ?
#
loop_
_entity_poly.entity_id
_entity_poly.type
_entity_poly.pdbx_seq_one_letter_code
_entity_poly.pdbx_strand_id
1 'polypeptide(L)'
;MNASCPLFRPRSIESRSESCSDESDDDAEARRFTLRLIKDTIPRYLVYRSVIVAVDAAMHALETPEDRKKIDKSPVADSWYQTKKLAHERLLIKWSAAKKAPKDNLKRCTGCGTTLYCSKECQVSGWKKSHKAECKLKKEELRVLQDDAIRKEDRLFHHHLAIRDARHNMPRLHSIAARDFPGVPKANLGMSIDYTVVPPTYSVFALDKHDLSKDIKPGTSRVTEARSESILEKAQMSGGKTTLIESKICVGEGCSIVMTLTAQSVWESAERWEEEEWRWHQNEGGDENTMPTSVDEIDLMMARNAIRGFLQAHGSRYTSVSIVSVVLTFGRQNLRRDGSDIC
;
A
#
# COMPACT_ATOMS: atom_id res chain seq x y z
N MET A 1 4.68 37.57 76.17
CA MET A 1 5.94 37.27 75.46
C MET A 1 5.63 37.33 73.97
N ASN A 2 5.89 38.49 73.36
CA ASN A 2 5.61 38.77 71.95
C ASN A 2 6.84 38.40 71.12
N ALA A 3 6.72 37.38 70.26
CA ALA A 3 7.75 37.01 69.31
C ALA A 3 7.47 37.69 67.96
N SER A 4 8.28 38.70 67.64
CA SER A 4 8.25 39.43 66.38
C SER A 4 8.84 38.56 65.26
N CYS A 5 8.05 38.32 64.21
CA CYS A 5 8.48 37.61 63.01
C CYS A 5 9.19 38.57 62.05
N PRO A 6 10.39 38.25 61.52
CA PRO A 6 11.11 39.13 60.62
C PRO A 6 10.48 39.12 59.22
N LEU A 7 10.22 40.32 58.70
CA LEU A 7 9.69 40.62 57.37
C LEU A 7 10.62 40.05 56.27
N PHE A 8 10.09 39.11 55.50
CA PHE A 8 10.72 38.56 54.30
C PHE A 8 10.65 39.61 53.19
N ARG A 9 11.80 40.16 52.76
CA ARG A 9 11.88 41.03 51.57
C ARG A 9 11.68 40.19 50.31
N PRO A 10 10.72 40.53 49.43
CA PRO A 10 10.64 39.89 48.12
C PRO A 10 11.90 40.27 47.32
N ARG A 11 12.70 39.26 46.92
CA ARG A 11 13.72 39.45 45.89
C ARG A 11 13.00 39.76 44.59
N SER A 12 13.23 40.95 44.06
CA SER A 12 12.93 41.31 42.67
C SER A 12 13.58 40.28 41.74
N ILE A 13 12.76 39.40 41.18
CA ILE A 13 13.15 38.49 40.10
C ILE A 13 13.41 39.39 38.90
N GLU A 14 14.69 39.62 38.60
CA GLU A 14 15.11 40.21 37.33
C GLU A 14 14.58 39.31 36.22
N SER A 15 13.59 39.81 35.49
CA SER A 15 13.04 39.23 34.29
C SER A 15 14.16 39.15 33.24
N ARG A 16 14.89 38.04 33.22
CA ARG A 16 15.69 37.63 32.07
C ARG A 16 14.73 37.54 30.90
N SER A 17 14.78 38.54 30.04
CA SER A 17 14.17 38.51 28.72
C SER A 17 14.77 37.31 27.97
N GLU A 18 14.09 36.17 28.03
CA GLU A 18 14.34 35.05 27.12
C GLU A 18 14.20 35.62 25.71
N SER A 19 15.35 35.78 25.05
CA SER A 19 15.43 36.13 23.65
C SER A 19 14.65 35.07 22.88
N CYS A 20 13.45 35.43 22.41
CA CYS A 20 12.74 34.68 21.39
C CYS A 20 13.67 34.63 20.18
N SER A 21 14.39 33.52 20.03
CA SER A 21 15.14 33.23 18.82
C SER A 21 14.12 33.16 17.70
N ASP A 22 14.13 34.17 16.82
CA ASP A 22 13.39 34.18 15.56
C ASP A 22 13.72 32.89 14.82
N GLU A 23 12.78 31.94 14.86
CA GLU A 23 12.84 30.74 14.07
C GLU A 23 12.75 31.19 12.60
N SER A 24 13.73 30.79 11.78
CA SER A 24 13.76 31.22 10.39
C SER A 24 12.50 30.69 9.67
N ASP A 25 11.93 31.50 8.76
CA ASP A 25 10.77 31.08 7.96
C ASP A 25 11.03 29.75 7.22
N ASP A 26 12.29 29.53 6.82
CA ASP A 26 12.76 28.31 6.15
C ASP A 26 12.62 27.05 7.06
N ASP A 27 12.90 27.16 8.35
CA ASP A 27 12.77 26.06 9.32
C ASP A 27 11.29 25.69 9.54
N ALA A 28 10.43 26.69 9.56
CA ALA A 28 8.99 26.49 9.69
C ALA A 28 8.41 25.78 8.46
N GLU A 29 8.86 26.14 7.25
CA GLU A 29 8.42 25.49 6.01
C GLU A 29 8.92 24.04 5.91
N ALA A 30 10.20 23.80 6.21
CA ALA A 30 10.78 22.45 6.23
C ALA A 30 10.07 21.53 7.24
N ARG A 31 9.71 22.05 8.42
CA ARG A 31 8.91 21.33 9.41
C ARG A 31 7.52 20.98 8.88
N ARG A 32 6.81 21.92 8.25
CA ARG A 32 5.49 21.67 7.66
C ARG A 32 5.55 20.60 6.56
N PHE A 33 6.57 20.67 5.70
CA PHE A 33 6.79 19.68 4.67
C PHE A 33 7.04 18.28 5.25
N THR A 34 7.93 18.18 6.25
CA THR A 34 8.25 16.90 6.92
C THR A 34 7.02 16.29 7.59
N LEU A 35 6.23 17.12 8.29
CA LEU A 35 4.99 16.68 8.92
C LEU A 35 4.00 16.15 7.88
N ARG A 36 3.80 16.87 6.77
CA ARG A 36 2.92 16.44 5.67
C ARG A 36 3.41 15.13 5.05
N LEU A 37 4.72 15.01 4.82
CA LEU A 37 5.32 13.82 4.22
C LEU A 37 5.05 12.58 5.08
N ILE A 38 5.31 12.65 6.38
CA ILE A 38 5.18 11.52 7.31
C ILE A 38 3.72 11.21 7.63
N LYS A 39 2.91 12.24 7.89
CA LYS A 39 1.51 12.09 8.31
C LYS A 39 0.57 11.67 7.19
N ASP A 40 0.86 12.11 5.96
CA ASP A 40 -0.11 12.06 4.88
C ASP A 40 0.45 11.41 3.61
N THR A 41 1.57 11.91 3.08
CA THR A 41 2.08 11.41 1.79
C THR A 41 2.53 9.95 1.88
N ILE A 42 3.44 9.60 2.80
CA ILE A 42 3.99 8.23 2.89
C ILE A 42 2.88 7.19 3.14
N PRO A 43 1.95 7.36 4.11
CA PRO A 43 0.88 6.40 4.37
C PRO A 43 0.02 6.04 3.15
N ARG A 44 -0.26 6.99 2.25
CA ARG A 44 -1.00 6.74 1.00
C ARG A 44 -0.28 5.77 0.07
N TYR A 45 1.06 5.77 0.10
CA TYR A 45 1.90 4.89 -0.70
C TYR A 45 2.23 3.56 -0.01
N LEU A 46 1.84 3.36 1.26
CA LEU A 46 1.95 2.05 1.91
C LEU A 46 0.96 1.02 1.34
N VAL A 47 0.36 1.25 0.16
CA VAL A 47 -0.40 0.24 -0.61
C VAL A 47 0.49 -0.56 -1.55
N TYR A 48 1.76 -0.15 -1.70
CA TYR A 48 2.80 -0.83 -2.47
C TYR A 48 3.73 -1.56 -1.51
N ARG A 49 3.94 -2.86 -1.74
CA ARG A 49 4.85 -3.68 -0.93
C ARG A 49 6.28 -3.16 -1.02
N SER A 50 6.71 -2.80 -2.23
CA SER A 50 8.03 -2.20 -2.46
C SER A 50 8.27 -0.97 -1.56
N VAL A 51 7.25 -0.10 -1.42
CA VAL A 51 7.31 1.06 -0.52
C VAL A 51 7.28 0.65 0.94
N ILE A 52 6.41 -0.28 1.35
CA ILE A 52 6.35 -0.76 2.74
C ILE A 52 7.72 -1.29 3.19
N VAL A 53 8.37 -2.15 2.39
CA VAL A 53 9.67 -2.73 2.75
C VAL A 53 10.74 -1.64 2.86
N ALA A 54 10.75 -0.67 1.95
CA ALA A 54 11.69 0.45 2.01
C ALA A 54 11.46 1.34 3.25
N VAL A 55 10.20 1.65 3.57
CA VAL A 55 9.83 2.45 4.75
C VAL A 55 10.17 1.72 6.04
N ASP A 56 9.84 0.43 6.13
CA ASP A 56 10.13 -0.39 7.30
C ASP A 56 11.64 -0.48 7.58
N ALA A 57 12.45 -0.73 6.53
CA ALA A 57 13.91 -0.74 6.66
C ALA A 57 14.47 0.63 7.11
N ALA A 58 13.95 1.72 6.54
CA ALA A 58 14.37 3.08 6.93
C ALA A 58 13.96 3.42 8.37
N MET A 59 12.80 2.95 8.83
CA MET A 59 12.34 3.15 10.20
C MET A 59 13.16 2.35 11.21
N HIS A 60 13.50 1.09 10.90
CA HIS A 60 14.38 0.28 11.74
C HIS A 60 15.79 0.89 11.88
N ALA A 61 16.31 1.51 10.83
CA ALA A 61 17.59 2.21 10.89
C ALA A 61 17.61 3.40 11.88
N LEU A 62 16.43 3.94 12.24
CA LEU A 62 16.24 5.06 13.16
C LEU A 62 15.80 4.61 14.57
N GLU A 63 16.00 3.34 14.92
CA GLU A 63 15.63 2.77 16.22
C GLU A 63 16.76 2.80 17.27
N THR A 64 17.79 3.63 17.10
CA THR A 64 18.76 3.83 18.18
C THR A 64 18.07 4.52 19.38
N PRO A 65 18.51 4.27 20.63
CA PRO A 65 17.97 4.98 21.80
C PRO A 65 18.05 6.51 21.67
N GLU A 66 19.09 7.03 21.04
CA GLU A 66 19.31 8.45 20.80
C GLU A 66 18.32 9.01 19.77
N ASP A 67 18.07 8.29 18.68
CA ASP A 67 17.13 8.72 17.64
C ASP A 67 15.69 8.67 18.14
N ARG A 68 15.32 7.65 18.92
CA ARG A 68 14.00 7.60 19.61
C ARG A 68 13.77 8.83 20.48
N LYS A 69 14.74 9.21 21.32
CA LYS A 69 14.65 10.42 22.16
C LYS A 69 14.48 11.70 21.34
N LYS A 70 15.06 11.78 20.14
CA LYS A 70 14.89 12.94 19.23
C LYS A 70 13.49 12.93 18.61
N ILE A 71 13.03 11.78 18.15
CA ILE A 71 11.70 11.60 17.57
C ILE A 71 10.62 11.94 18.61
N ASP A 72 10.74 11.44 19.83
CA ASP A 72 9.81 11.69 20.95
C ASP A 72 9.65 13.18 21.27
N LYS A 73 10.73 13.96 21.11
CA LYS A 73 10.73 15.41 21.33
C LYS A 73 10.33 16.22 20.10
N SER A 74 10.19 15.56 18.94
CA SER A 74 9.91 16.22 17.67
C SER A 74 8.41 16.45 17.48
N PRO A 75 8.01 17.47 16.72
CA PRO A 75 6.59 17.70 16.37
C PRO A 75 6.01 16.62 15.44
N VAL A 76 6.84 15.69 14.94
CA VAL A 76 6.40 14.58 14.07
C VAL A 76 6.23 13.26 14.82
N ALA A 77 6.46 13.22 16.14
CA ALA A 77 6.43 12.00 16.96
C ALA A 77 5.16 11.15 16.70
N ASP A 78 3.98 11.74 16.89
CA ASP A 78 2.70 11.02 16.72
C ASP A 78 2.53 10.49 15.29
N SER A 79 2.85 11.32 14.30
CA SER A 79 2.74 10.94 12.89
C SER A 79 3.73 9.85 12.52
N TRP A 80 4.94 9.89 13.09
CA TRP A 80 5.95 8.87 12.92
C TRP A 80 5.47 7.51 13.44
N TYR A 81 4.96 7.45 14.67
CA TYR A 81 4.48 6.20 15.26
C TYR A 81 3.25 5.66 14.55
N GLN A 82 2.34 6.52 14.08
CA GLN A 82 1.20 6.10 13.28
C GLN A 82 1.63 5.48 11.95
N THR A 83 2.54 6.13 11.22
CA THR A 83 3.04 5.62 9.94
C THR A 83 3.85 4.35 10.12
N LYS A 84 4.65 4.25 11.19
CA LYS A 84 5.38 3.04 11.55
C LYS A 84 4.45 1.88 11.86
N LYS A 85 3.43 2.12 12.68
CA LYS A 85 2.41 1.13 13.00
C LYS A 85 1.72 0.63 11.72
N LEU A 86 1.29 1.53 10.85
CA LEU A 86 0.65 1.18 9.58
C LEU A 86 1.58 0.38 8.65
N ALA A 87 2.85 0.78 8.54
CA ALA A 87 3.83 0.04 7.73
C ALA A 87 4.02 -1.39 8.27
N HIS A 88 4.15 -1.54 9.58
CA HIS A 88 4.28 -2.85 10.22
C HIS A 88 3.03 -3.73 10.04
N GLU A 89 1.83 -3.18 10.29
CA GLU A 89 0.56 -3.88 10.07
C GLU A 89 0.43 -4.40 8.63
N ARG A 90 0.86 -3.59 7.66
CA ARG A 90 0.82 -3.95 6.24
C ARG A 90 1.93 -4.90 5.82
N LEU A 91 3.10 -4.86 6.46
CA LEU A 91 4.17 -5.83 6.25
C LEU A 91 3.76 -7.23 6.69
N LEU A 92 2.94 -7.32 7.75
CA LEU A 92 2.37 -8.57 8.26
C LEU A 92 1.26 -9.15 7.39
N ILE A 93 0.78 -8.42 6.37
CA ILE A 93 -0.13 -8.98 5.38
C ILE A 93 0.65 -10.02 4.60
N LYS A 94 0.57 -11.27 5.05
CA LYS A 94 1.17 -12.43 4.40
C LYS A 94 0.64 -12.49 2.98
N TRP A 95 1.52 -12.16 2.03
CA TRP A 95 1.37 -12.62 0.67
C TRP A 95 1.97 -14.02 0.67
N SER A 96 1.14 -15.05 0.84
CA SER A 96 1.60 -16.39 0.50
C SER A 96 1.79 -16.35 -1.01
N ALA A 97 3.04 -16.31 -1.47
CA ALA A 97 3.35 -16.64 -2.85
C ALA A 97 2.81 -18.05 -3.04
N ALA A 98 1.58 -18.17 -3.57
CA ALA A 98 0.80 -19.41 -3.58
C ALA A 98 1.77 -20.56 -3.79
N LYS A 99 2.02 -21.35 -2.72
CA LYS A 99 3.06 -22.38 -2.70
C LYS A 99 2.90 -23.10 -4.02
N LYS A 100 3.87 -22.95 -4.92
CA LYS A 100 3.74 -23.46 -6.27
C LYS A 100 3.58 -24.97 -6.08
N ALA A 101 2.34 -25.48 -6.17
CA ALA A 101 2.11 -26.91 -6.27
C ALA A 101 3.09 -27.42 -7.34
N PRO A 102 3.82 -28.53 -7.10
CA PRO A 102 4.94 -28.95 -7.92
C PRO A 102 4.57 -28.81 -9.41
N LYS A 103 5.13 -27.78 -10.04
CA LYS A 103 4.78 -27.38 -11.43
C LYS A 103 5.51 -28.26 -12.44
N ASP A 104 6.22 -29.27 -11.96
CA ASP A 104 7.25 -29.96 -12.71
C ASP A 104 6.67 -30.72 -13.91
N ASN A 105 5.35 -30.91 -13.96
CA ASN A 105 4.66 -31.57 -15.07
C ASN A 105 3.70 -30.68 -15.89
N LEU A 106 3.54 -29.39 -15.57
CA LEU A 106 2.62 -28.51 -16.29
C LEU A 106 3.34 -27.58 -17.27
N LYS A 107 2.95 -27.65 -18.54
CA LYS A 107 3.45 -26.81 -19.64
C LYS A 107 2.65 -25.51 -19.71
N ARG A 108 3.35 -24.37 -19.77
CA ARG A 108 2.73 -23.05 -19.98
C ARG A 108 2.43 -22.81 -21.45
N CYS A 109 1.33 -22.12 -21.73
CA CYS A 109 1.10 -21.55 -23.05
C CYS A 109 2.23 -20.58 -23.41
N THR A 110 2.91 -20.78 -24.53
CA THR A 110 3.99 -19.89 -25.00
C THR A 110 3.48 -18.52 -25.45
N GLY A 111 2.20 -18.42 -25.82
CA GLY A 111 1.59 -17.17 -26.27
C GLY A 111 1.30 -16.18 -25.14
N CYS A 112 0.63 -16.62 -24.08
CA CYS A 112 0.26 -15.75 -22.94
C CYS A 112 1.06 -16.03 -21.65
N GLY A 113 1.78 -17.14 -21.53
CA GLY A 113 2.54 -17.49 -20.33
C GLY A 113 1.70 -17.82 -19.08
N THR A 114 0.37 -17.66 -19.15
CA THR A 114 -0.53 -17.78 -17.98
C THR A 114 -1.23 -19.13 -17.87
N THR A 115 -1.80 -19.64 -18.97
CA THR A 115 -2.56 -20.90 -18.93
C THR A 115 -1.61 -22.10 -18.89
N LEU A 116 -1.91 -23.07 -18.02
CA LEU A 116 -1.15 -24.30 -17.82
C LEU A 116 -1.88 -25.50 -18.43
N TYR A 117 -1.13 -26.43 -19.00
CA TYR A 117 -1.62 -27.67 -19.58
C TYR A 117 -0.74 -28.83 -19.13
N CYS A 118 -1.31 -30.00 -18.87
CA CYS A 118 -0.53 -31.19 -18.56
C CYS A 118 0.21 -31.75 -19.79
N SER A 119 -0.31 -31.52 -21.00
CA SER A 119 0.27 -32.04 -22.24
C SER A 119 0.01 -31.12 -23.45
N LYS A 120 0.65 -31.43 -24.58
CA LYS A 120 0.47 -30.67 -25.84
C LYS A 120 -0.93 -30.90 -26.42
N GLU A 121 -1.47 -32.10 -26.26
CA GLU A 121 -2.81 -32.48 -26.72
C GLU A 121 -3.88 -31.65 -25.99
N CYS A 122 -3.75 -31.49 -24.66
CA CYS A 122 -4.62 -30.62 -23.88
C CYS A 122 -4.50 -29.14 -24.30
N GLN A 123 -3.29 -28.67 -24.64
CA GLN A 123 -3.09 -27.31 -25.15
C GLN A 123 -3.81 -27.08 -26.48
N VAL A 124 -3.69 -28.00 -27.44
CA VAL A 124 -4.37 -27.91 -28.75
C VAL A 124 -5.89 -28.00 -28.59
N SER A 125 -6.38 -28.87 -27.70
CA SER A 125 -7.80 -28.99 -27.38
C SER A 125 -8.36 -27.70 -26.77
N GLY A 126 -7.69 -27.14 -25.75
CA GLY A 126 -8.06 -25.86 -25.14
C GLY A 126 -8.00 -24.69 -26.13
N TRP A 127 -7.03 -24.69 -27.03
CA TRP A 127 -6.88 -23.68 -28.10
C TRP A 127 -8.10 -23.62 -29.02
N LYS A 128 -8.62 -24.77 -29.46
CA LYS A 128 -9.78 -24.86 -30.35
C LYS A 128 -11.09 -24.48 -29.65
N LYS A 129 -11.24 -24.78 -28.35
CA LYS A 129 -12.48 -24.54 -27.61
C LYS A 129 -12.70 -23.07 -27.22
N SER A 130 -11.71 -22.44 -26.60
CA SER A 130 -11.87 -21.05 -26.11
C SER A 130 -10.55 -20.27 -25.97
N HIS A 131 -9.43 -20.97 -25.79
CA HIS A 131 -8.21 -20.31 -25.34
C HIS A 131 -7.62 -19.34 -26.37
N LYS A 132 -7.92 -19.46 -27.67
CA LYS A 132 -7.41 -18.52 -28.68
C LYS A 132 -7.82 -17.07 -28.39
N ALA A 133 -9.09 -16.84 -28.05
CA ALA A 133 -9.60 -15.51 -27.72
C ALA A 133 -9.00 -15.02 -26.39
N GLU A 134 -9.03 -15.88 -25.36
CA GLU A 134 -8.44 -15.58 -24.05
C GLU A 134 -6.93 -15.28 -24.13
N CYS A 135 -6.18 -16.00 -24.97
CA CYS A 135 -4.75 -15.84 -25.13
C CYS A 135 -4.43 -14.48 -25.75
N LYS A 136 -5.23 -14.02 -26.72
CA LYS A 136 -5.07 -12.68 -27.31
C LYS A 136 -5.35 -11.59 -26.27
N LEU A 137 -6.44 -11.73 -25.51
CA LEU A 137 -6.80 -10.80 -24.43
C LEU A 137 -5.71 -10.75 -23.36
N LYS A 138 -5.25 -11.89 -22.85
CA LYS A 138 -4.17 -11.96 -21.85
C LYS A 138 -2.85 -11.40 -22.36
N LYS A 139 -2.54 -11.58 -23.64
CA LYS A 139 -1.32 -11.02 -24.23
C LYS A 139 -1.39 -9.50 -24.32
N GLU A 140 -2.55 -8.96 -24.69
CA GLU A 140 -2.77 -7.51 -24.73
C GLU A 140 -2.80 -6.93 -23.31
N GLU A 141 -3.44 -7.63 -22.37
CA GLU A 141 -3.39 -7.31 -20.95
C GLU A 141 -1.93 -7.27 -20.47
N LEU A 142 -1.10 -8.27 -20.77
CA LEU A 142 0.31 -8.25 -20.39
C LEU A 142 1.11 -7.10 -20.99
N ARG A 143 0.79 -6.65 -22.20
CA ARG A 143 1.44 -5.46 -22.79
C ARG A 143 1.07 -4.20 -22.02
N VAL A 144 -0.22 -4.03 -21.72
CA VAL A 144 -0.68 -2.89 -20.92
C VAL A 144 -0.16 -2.96 -19.49
N LEU A 145 -0.08 -4.16 -18.91
CA LEU A 145 0.48 -4.38 -17.57
C LEU A 145 2.02 -4.23 -17.54
N GLN A 146 2.71 -4.31 -18.68
CA GLN A 146 4.13 -3.98 -18.83
C GLN A 146 4.33 -2.47 -18.90
N ASP A 147 3.38 -1.73 -19.47
CA ASP A 147 3.36 -0.28 -19.49
C ASP A 147 2.85 0.32 -18.15
N ASP A 148 2.15 -0.47 -17.35
CA ASP A 148 1.71 -0.08 -16.02
C ASP A 148 2.90 0.22 -15.10
N ALA A 149 2.84 1.37 -14.42
CA ALA A 149 3.82 1.78 -13.42
C ALA A 149 3.89 0.86 -12.18
N ILE A 150 2.98 -0.11 -12.03
CA ILE A 150 2.85 -0.93 -10.83
C ILE A 150 3.47 -2.31 -11.05
N ARG A 151 4.41 -2.69 -10.18
CA ARG A 151 5.02 -4.03 -10.21
C ARG A 151 3.99 -5.13 -10.03
N LYS A 152 4.32 -6.32 -10.53
CA LYS A 152 3.46 -7.49 -10.37
C LYS A 152 3.30 -7.87 -8.89
N GLU A 153 4.37 -7.80 -8.12
CA GLU A 153 4.38 -8.11 -6.68
C GLU A 153 3.49 -7.14 -5.92
N ASP A 154 3.55 -5.85 -6.27
CA ASP A 154 2.71 -4.82 -5.68
C ASP A 154 1.23 -5.00 -6.05
N ARG A 155 0.90 -5.40 -7.28
CA ARG A 155 -0.47 -5.72 -7.68
C ARG A 155 -1.04 -6.90 -6.88
N LEU A 156 -0.24 -7.94 -6.66
CA LEU A 156 -0.63 -9.10 -5.87
C LEU A 156 -0.80 -8.74 -4.40
N PHE A 157 0.14 -7.97 -3.84
CA PHE A 157 0.01 -7.45 -2.48
C PHE A 157 -1.25 -6.60 -2.33
N HIS A 158 -1.49 -5.68 -3.25
CA HIS A 158 -2.66 -4.79 -3.23
C HIS A 158 -3.98 -5.58 -3.26
N HIS A 159 -4.05 -6.65 -4.06
CA HIS A 159 -5.19 -7.55 -4.06
C HIS A 159 -5.49 -8.12 -2.66
N HIS A 160 -4.45 -8.57 -1.94
CA HIS A 160 -4.61 -9.07 -0.58
C HIS A 160 -4.95 -7.97 0.43
N LEU A 161 -4.31 -6.80 0.31
CA LEU A 161 -4.60 -5.63 1.14
C LEU A 161 -6.07 -5.21 1.01
N ALA A 162 -6.58 -5.06 -0.21
CA ALA A 162 -7.96 -4.66 -0.46
C ALA A 162 -8.97 -5.65 0.14
N ILE A 163 -8.73 -6.95 0.01
CA ILE A 163 -9.58 -7.99 0.62
C ILE A 163 -9.54 -7.92 2.15
N ARG A 164 -8.34 -7.78 2.73
CA ARG A 164 -8.17 -7.67 4.19
C ARG A 164 -8.90 -6.44 4.73
N ASP A 165 -8.66 -5.27 4.14
CA ASP A 165 -9.21 -4.00 4.60
C ASP A 165 -10.74 -3.96 4.44
N ALA A 166 -11.27 -4.51 3.35
CA ALA A 166 -12.71 -4.71 3.18
C ALA A 166 -13.29 -5.54 4.32
N ARG A 167 -12.67 -6.68 4.64
CA ARG A 167 -13.12 -7.58 5.72
C ARG A 167 -13.09 -6.92 7.09
N HIS A 168 -11.99 -6.23 7.42
CA HIS A 168 -11.85 -5.54 8.70
C HIS A 168 -12.87 -4.41 8.88
N ASN A 169 -13.37 -3.83 7.77
CA ASN A 169 -14.34 -2.75 7.79
C ASN A 169 -15.78 -3.20 7.45
N MET A 170 -16.07 -4.50 7.51
CA MET A 170 -17.40 -5.03 7.18
C MET A 170 -18.56 -4.42 7.98
N PRO A 171 -18.46 -4.17 9.31
CA PRO A 171 -19.54 -3.52 10.04
C PRO A 171 -19.89 -2.12 9.47
N ARG A 172 -18.86 -1.36 9.10
CA ARG A 172 -19.01 -0.05 8.46
C ARG A 172 -19.61 -0.17 7.06
N LEU A 173 -19.12 -1.11 6.24
CA LEU A 173 -19.62 -1.36 4.89
C LEU A 173 -21.09 -1.83 4.90
N HIS A 174 -21.49 -2.66 5.85
CA HIS A 174 -22.90 -3.03 6.05
C HIS A 174 -23.76 -1.83 6.41
N SER A 175 -23.25 -0.93 7.26
CA SER A 175 -23.97 0.29 7.63
C SER A 175 -24.15 1.22 6.43
N ILE A 176 -23.11 1.39 5.60
CA ILE A 176 -23.17 2.16 4.35
C ILE A 176 -24.18 1.52 3.38
N ALA A 177 -24.12 0.20 3.18
CA ALA A 177 -25.03 -0.52 2.30
C ALA A 177 -26.50 -0.39 2.74
N ALA A 178 -26.79 -0.54 4.03
CA ALA A 178 -28.14 -0.42 4.56
C ALA A 178 -28.70 1.01 4.42
N ARG A 179 -27.84 2.02 4.59
CA ARG A 179 -28.21 3.44 4.48
C ARG A 179 -28.40 3.88 3.03
N ASP A 180 -27.45 3.57 2.16
CA ASP A 180 -27.35 4.14 0.81
C ASP A 180 -28.03 3.27 -0.25
N PHE A 181 -28.19 1.96 0.02
CA PHE A 181 -28.78 0.98 -0.89
C PHE A 181 -29.85 0.11 -0.21
N PRO A 182 -30.88 0.71 0.43
CA PRO A 182 -31.91 -0.06 1.10
C PRO A 182 -32.65 -0.97 0.11
N GLY A 183 -32.79 -2.24 0.47
CA GLY A 183 -33.49 -3.24 -0.35
C GLY A 183 -32.67 -3.82 -1.52
N VAL A 184 -31.46 -3.32 -1.78
CA VAL A 184 -30.58 -3.94 -2.79
C VAL A 184 -29.90 -5.17 -2.18
N PRO A 185 -30.02 -6.36 -2.79
CA PRO A 185 -29.32 -7.54 -2.31
C PRO A 185 -27.80 -7.31 -2.28
N LYS A 186 -27.12 -7.74 -1.21
CA LYS A 186 -25.65 -7.61 -1.07
C LYS A 186 -24.89 -8.28 -2.23
N ALA A 187 -25.46 -9.31 -2.84
CA ALA A 187 -24.96 -9.97 -4.04
C ALA A 187 -24.79 -9.03 -5.25
N ASN A 188 -25.55 -7.92 -5.27
CA ASN A 188 -25.54 -6.91 -6.32
C ASN A 188 -24.76 -5.65 -5.92
N LEU A 189 -23.99 -5.71 -4.82
CA LEU A 189 -23.20 -4.59 -4.32
C LEU A 189 -21.70 -4.86 -4.45
N GLY A 190 -20.98 -3.88 -4.99
CA GLY A 190 -19.54 -3.74 -4.90
C GLY A 190 -19.15 -2.75 -3.81
N MET A 191 -17.85 -2.63 -3.54
CA MET A 191 -17.31 -1.67 -2.57
C MET A 191 -16.10 -0.96 -3.15
N SER A 192 -15.89 0.29 -2.72
CA SER A 192 -14.71 1.07 -3.10
C SER A 192 -13.94 1.49 -1.85
N ILE A 193 -12.61 1.39 -1.93
CA ILE A 193 -11.66 1.79 -0.90
C ILE A 193 -10.76 2.88 -1.48
N ASP A 194 -10.83 4.09 -0.92
CA ASP A 194 -9.97 5.19 -1.33
C ASP A 194 -8.74 5.28 -0.43
N TYR A 195 -7.60 4.80 -0.95
CA TYR A 195 -6.29 4.89 -0.31
C TYR A 195 -5.54 6.20 -0.62
N THR A 196 -6.14 7.10 -1.41
CA THR A 196 -5.54 8.41 -1.70
C THR A 196 -5.67 9.39 -0.54
N VAL A 197 -6.39 9.00 0.52
CA VAL A 197 -6.62 9.75 1.75
C VAL A 197 -6.23 8.92 2.97
N VAL A 198 -5.87 9.60 4.06
CA VAL A 198 -5.39 8.97 5.32
C VAL A 198 -6.24 9.47 6.48
N PRO A 199 -6.97 8.59 7.21
CA PRO A 199 -7.13 7.15 6.95
C PRO A 199 -7.94 6.86 5.67
N PRO A 200 -7.88 5.62 5.12
CA PRO A 200 -8.67 5.24 3.95
C PRO A 200 -10.16 5.43 4.17
N THR A 201 -10.87 5.80 3.10
CA THR A 201 -12.33 5.92 3.12
C THR A 201 -13.00 4.78 2.36
N TYR A 202 -14.24 4.47 2.73
CA TYR A 202 -14.97 3.30 2.27
C TYR A 202 -16.33 3.75 1.74
N SER A 203 -16.74 3.16 0.61
CA SER A 203 -18.06 3.34 0.03
C SER A 203 -18.57 2.03 -0.57
N VAL A 204 -19.86 2.01 -0.91
CA VAL A 204 -20.55 0.88 -1.54
C VAL A 204 -21.19 1.40 -2.82
N PHE A 205 -21.32 0.55 -3.83
CA PHE A 205 -21.99 0.88 -5.08
C PHE A 205 -22.81 -0.30 -5.60
N ALA A 206 -23.89 -0.01 -6.31
CA ALA A 206 -24.69 -1.02 -7.01
C ALA A 206 -24.01 -1.42 -8.32
N LEU A 207 -23.81 -2.72 -8.55
CA LEU A 207 -23.07 -3.23 -9.71
C LEU A 207 -23.73 -2.89 -11.04
N ASP A 208 -25.06 -2.74 -11.08
CA ASP A 208 -25.85 -2.43 -12.28
C ASP A 208 -25.77 -0.96 -12.71
N LYS A 209 -25.44 -0.07 -11.78
CA LYS A 209 -25.35 1.40 -11.98
C LYS A 209 -23.92 1.92 -11.93
N HIS A 210 -22.94 1.04 -11.78
CA HIS A 210 -21.56 1.43 -11.62
C HIS A 210 -20.96 1.85 -12.96
N ASP A 211 -20.68 3.14 -13.09
CA ASP A 211 -20.09 3.75 -14.28
C ASP A 211 -18.59 3.96 -14.08
N LEU A 212 -17.79 3.04 -14.61
CA LEU A 212 -16.33 3.08 -14.54
C LEU A 212 -15.74 4.27 -15.30
N SER A 213 -16.47 4.87 -16.24
CA SER A 213 -15.92 5.94 -17.10
C SER A 213 -15.64 7.24 -16.37
N LYS A 214 -16.31 7.49 -15.23
CA LYS A 214 -16.22 8.74 -14.47
C LYS A 214 -14.87 8.97 -13.82
N ASP A 215 -14.18 7.89 -13.46
CA ASP A 215 -12.91 7.95 -12.74
C ASP A 215 -11.70 7.68 -13.65
N ILE A 216 -11.95 7.31 -14.92
CA ILE A 216 -10.91 7.05 -15.90
C ILE A 216 -10.43 8.40 -16.46
N LYS A 217 -9.12 8.65 -16.35
CA LYS A 217 -8.52 9.87 -16.90
C LYS A 217 -8.67 9.89 -18.43
N PRO A 218 -8.91 11.07 -19.04
CA PRO A 218 -8.86 11.20 -20.49
C PRO A 218 -7.51 10.67 -21.01
N GLY A 219 -7.56 9.68 -21.92
CA GLY A 219 -6.36 9.07 -22.50
C GLY A 219 -5.92 7.74 -21.86
N THR A 220 -6.66 7.19 -20.89
CA THR A 220 -6.46 5.80 -20.48
C THR A 220 -6.69 4.85 -21.66
N SER A 221 -5.92 3.77 -21.74
CA SER A 221 -6.02 2.78 -22.82
C SER A 221 -7.39 2.09 -22.80
N ARG A 222 -8.01 1.94 -23.99
CA ARG A 222 -9.24 1.14 -24.19
C ARG A 222 -9.15 -0.29 -23.64
N VAL A 223 -7.94 -0.83 -23.50
CA VAL A 223 -7.71 -2.16 -22.94
C VAL A 223 -8.02 -2.20 -21.44
N THR A 224 -7.68 -1.12 -20.71
CA THR A 224 -7.96 -1.01 -19.28
C THR A 224 -9.46 -0.88 -19.03
N GLU A 225 -10.17 -0.13 -19.87
CA GLU A 225 -11.64 -0.04 -19.86
C GLU A 225 -12.28 -1.42 -20.06
N ALA A 226 -11.95 -2.12 -21.17
CA ALA A 226 -12.52 -3.43 -21.47
C ALA A 226 -12.22 -4.49 -20.39
N ARG A 227 -11.05 -4.39 -19.74
CA ARG A 227 -10.70 -5.26 -18.61
C ARG A 227 -11.60 -4.98 -17.40
N SER A 228 -11.83 -3.71 -17.10
CA SER A 228 -12.63 -3.26 -15.96
C SER A 228 -14.09 -3.67 -16.14
N GLU A 229 -14.64 -3.48 -17.35
CA GLU A 229 -15.96 -3.98 -17.75
C GLU A 229 -16.07 -5.50 -17.61
N SER A 230 -15.07 -6.25 -18.09
CA SER A 230 -15.08 -7.72 -17.97
C SER A 230 -15.05 -8.20 -16.51
N ILE A 231 -14.37 -7.48 -15.61
CA ILE A 231 -14.36 -7.81 -14.19
C ILE A 231 -15.72 -7.49 -13.55
N LEU A 232 -16.32 -6.36 -13.91
CA LEU A 232 -17.65 -5.96 -13.44
C LEU A 232 -18.72 -6.97 -13.88
N GLU A 233 -18.72 -7.37 -15.15
CA GLU A 233 -19.64 -8.37 -15.70
C GLU A 233 -19.50 -9.72 -14.97
N LYS A 234 -18.26 -10.16 -14.70
CA LYS A 234 -18.01 -11.38 -13.90
C LYS A 234 -18.56 -11.28 -12.49
N ALA A 235 -18.48 -10.12 -11.85
CA ALA A 235 -19.05 -9.91 -10.53
C ALA A 235 -20.58 -10.03 -10.57
N GLN A 236 -21.23 -9.38 -11.54
CA GLN A 236 -22.67 -9.45 -11.75
C GLN A 236 -23.15 -10.88 -12.01
N MET A 237 -22.48 -11.61 -12.90
CA MET A 237 -22.82 -12.99 -13.24
C MET A 237 -22.56 -14.01 -12.12
N SER A 238 -21.80 -13.64 -11.09
CA SER A 238 -21.46 -14.55 -10.00
C SER A 238 -22.65 -14.90 -9.10
N GLY A 239 -23.73 -14.10 -9.13
CA GLY A 239 -24.88 -14.25 -8.25
C GLY A 239 -24.51 -14.08 -6.77
N GLY A 240 -23.55 -13.21 -6.46
CA GLY A 240 -23.09 -12.94 -5.10
C GLY A 240 -21.99 -13.87 -4.60
N LYS A 241 -21.54 -14.85 -5.40
CA LYS A 241 -20.44 -15.76 -5.03
C LYS A 241 -19.10 -15.05 -4.92
N THR A 242 -18.92 -13.96 -5.67
CA THR A 242 -17.73 -13.12 -5.61
C THR A 242 -18.11 -11.69 -5.27
N THR A 243 -17.16 -10.91 -4.77
CA THR A 243 -17.36 -9.48 -4.52
C THR A 243 -16.33 -8.70 -5.31
N LEU A 244 -16.80 -7.62 -5.94
CA LEU A 244 -15.94 -6.64 -6.58
C LEU A 244 -15.53 -5.57 -5.56
N ILE A 245 -14.22 -5.38 -5.44
CA ILE A 245 -13.59 -4.33 -4.65
C ILE A 245 -12.85 -3.41 -5.61
N GLU A 246 -13.27 -2.15 -5.67
CA GLU A 246 -12.55 -1.07 -6.32
C GLU A 246 -11.58 -0.44 -5.33
N SER A 247 -10.36 -0.13 -5.76
CA SER A 247 -9.36 0.51 -4.92
C SER A 247 -8.71 1.66 -5.64
N LYS A 248 -8.86 2.87 -5.09
CA LYS A 248 -8.26 4.09 -5.61
C LYS A 248 -6.92 4.32 -4.93
N ILE A 249 -5.84 4.37 -5.69
CA ILE A 249 -4.46 4.46 -5.19
C ILE A 249 -3.69 5.60 -5.82
N CYS A 250 -2.74 6.19 -5.09
CA CYS A 250 -1.86 7.23 -5.62
C CYS A 250 -0.83 6.65 -6.61
N VAL A 251 -0.69 7.27 -7.79
CA VAL A 251 0.32 6.93 -8.80
C VAL A 251 0.96 8.24 -9.29
N GLY A 252 2.13 8.57 -8.74
CA GLY A 252 2.78 9.86 -8.97
C GLY A 252 1.89 11.02 -8.53
N GLU A 253 1.62 11.96 -9.43
CA GLU A 253 0.69 13.09 -9.18
C GLU A 253 -0.79 12.71 -9.36
N GLY A 254 -1.05 11.50 -9.86
CA GLY A 254 -2.39 11.01 -10.16
C GLY A 254 -2.93 10.00 -9.16
N CYS A 255 -4.08 9.46 -9.51
CA CYS A 255 -4.58 8.23 -8.95
C CYS A 255 -4.85 7.22 -10.07
N SER A 256 -4.88 5.95 -9.69
CA SER A 256 -5.30 4.84 -10.54
C SER A 256 -6.34 4.01 -9.79
N ILE A 257 -7.21 3.33 -10.54
CA ILE A 257 -8.17 2.38 -10.00
C ILE A 257 -7.64 0.96 -10.22
N VAL A 258 -7.62 0.18 -9.16
CA VAL A 258 -7.33 -1.25 -9.19
C VAL A 258 -8.57 -2.01 -8.79
N MET A 259 -9.03 -2.90 -9.67
CA MET A 259 -10.18 -3.76 -9.40
C MET A 259 -9.73 -5.12 -8.89
N THR A 260 -10.32 -5.55 -7.79
CA THR A 260 -10.11 -6.85 -7.14
C THR A 260 -11.41 -7.63 -7.13
N LEU A 261 -11.40 -8.82 -7.73
CA LEU A 261 -12.51 -9.77 -7.65
C LEU A 261 -12.15 -10.87 -6.64
N THR A 262 -12.94 -11.02 -5.59
CA THR A 262 -12.67 -12.02 -4.55
C THR A 262 -13.08 -13.43 -5.00
N ALA A 263 -12.43 -14.46 -4.45
CA ALA A 263 -12.82 -15.85 -4.71
C ALA A 263 -14.15 -16.26 -4.04
N GLN A 264 -14.49 -15.58 -2.94
CA GLN A 264 -15.72 -15.77 -2.18
C GLN A 264 -16.28 -14.41 -1.77
N SER A 265 -17.60 -14.35 -1.57
CA SER A 265 -18.28 -13.15 -1.10
C SER A 265 -17.69 -12.65 0.22
N VAL A 266 -17.27 -11.38 0.27
CA VAL A 266 -16.87 -10.77 1.56
C VAL A 266 -18.09 -10.40 2.40
N TRP A 267 -19.28 -10.34 1.79
CA TRP A 267 -20.54 -10.00 2.46
C TRP A 267 -21.09 -11.10 3.38
N GLU A 268 -20.71 -12.37 3.16
CA GLU A 268 -21.31 -13.53 3.83
C GLU A 268 -20.41 -14.16 4.90
N SER A 269 -19.13 -13.78 4.96
CA SER A 269 -18.10 -14.63 5.57
C SER A 269 -17.45 -14.03 6.83
N ALA A 270 -18.07 -13.04 7.47
CA ALA A 270 -17.50 -12.38 8.66
C ALA A 270 -17.10 -13.37 9.78
N GLU A 271 -17.82 -14.47 9.95
CA GLU A 271 -17.57 -15.45 11.02
C GLU A 271 -16.56 -16.56 10.64
N ARG A 272 -16.29 -16.79 9.34
CA ARG A 272 -15.50 -17.96 8.89
C ARG A 272 -14.01 -17.67 8.71
N TRP A 273 -13.64 -16.40 8.56
CA TRP A 273 -12.28 -16.04 8.15
C TRP A 273 -11.23 -16.19 9.24
N GLU A 274 -11.56 -15.93 10.50
CA GLU A 274 -10.58 -16.11 11.57
C GLU A 274 -10.11 -17.57 11.57
N GLU A 275 -11.01 -18.54 11.47
CA GLU A 275 -10.65 -19.95 11.40
C GLU A 275 -9.84 -20.32 10.14
N GLU A 276 -10.19 -19.78 8.97
CA GLU A 276 -9.38 -20.03 7.77
C GLU A 276 -8.00 -19.41 7.94
N GLU A 277 -7.89 -18.13 8.30
CA GLU A 277 -6.62 -17.43 8.55
C GLU A 277 -5.77 -18.19 9.59
N TRP A 278 -6.37 -18.63 10.71
CA TRP A 278 -5.72 -19.49 11.71
C TRP A 278 -5.30 -20.86 11.16
N ARG A 279 -6.13 -21.54 10.35
CA ARG A 279 -5.76 -22.82 9.69
C ARG A 279 -4.65 -22.64 8.67
N TRP A 280 -4.61 -21.51 7.98
CA TRP A 280 -3.51 -21.12 7.10
C TRP A 280 -2.21 -20.91 7.90
N HIS A 281 -2.30 -20.32 9.11
CA HIS A 281 -1.14 -20.17 10.01
C HIS A 281 -0.59 -21.50 10.55
N GLN A 282 -1.43 -22.51 10.83
CA GLN A 282 -0.99 -23.79 11.40
C GLN A 282 -0.40 -24.78 10.37
N ASN A 283 -0.85 -24.74 9.11
CA ASN A 283 -0.36 -25.65 8.06
C ASN A 283 0.94 -25.19 7.38
N GLU A 284 1.55 -24.09 7.84
CA GLU A 284 2.79 -23.52 7.30
C GLU A 284 4.04 -23.81 8.14
N GLY A 285 4.10 -24.91 8.89
CA GLY A 285 5.30 -25.40 9.58
C GLY A 285 6.44 -25.87 8.66
N GLY A 286 6.71 -25.16 7.57
CA GLY A 286 7.79 -25.41 6.61
C GLY A 286 8.73 -24.21 6.54
N ASP A 287 9.86 -24.36 7.23
CA ASP A 287 11.13 -23.63 7.15
C ASP A 287 11.04 -22.08 7.15
N GLU A 288 11.14 -21.48 8.34
CA GLU A 288 11.15 -20.03 8.59
C GLU A 288 12.34 -19.28 7.94
N ASN A 289 13.29 -19.96 7.32
CA ASN A 289 14.57 -19.37 6.92
C ASN A 289 14.67 -18.87 5.45
N THR A 290 13.58 -18.80 4.68
CA THR A 290 13.62 -18.26 3.31
C THR A 290 12.66 -17.10 3.08
N MET A 291 12.81 -16.02 3.85
CA MET A 291 12.37 -14.69 3.41
C MET A 291 13.36 -14.17 2.36
N PRO A 292 12.95 -13.90 1.11
CA PRO A 292 13.82 -13.21 0.15
C PRO A 292 13.95 -11.75 0.62
N THR A 293 15.05 -11.45 1.31
CA THR A 293 15.32 -10.15 1.95
C THR A 293 15.91 -9.12 1.00
N SER A 294 16.28 -9.49 -0.23
CA SER A 294 16.83 -8.53 -1.18
C SER A 294 15.71 -7.75 -1.89
N VAL A 295 15.46 -6.54 -1.40
CA VAL A 295 14.85 -5.46 -2.20
C VAL A 295 15.74 -5.25 -3.42
N ASP A 296 15.22 -5.43 -4.62
CA ASP A 296 16.07 -5.30 -5.82
C ASP A 296 16.32 -3.82 -6.15
N GLU A 297 17.34 -3.56 -6.99
CA GLU A 297 17.74 -2.19 -7.35
C GLU A 297 16.60 -1.40 -8.04
N ILE A 298 15.65 -2.12 -8.64
CA ILE A 298 14.49 -1.56 -9.32
C ILE A 298 13.45 -1.07 -8.29
N ASP A 299 13.25 -1.78 -7.18
CA ASP A 299 12.38 -1.36 -6.07
C ASP A 299 12.85 -0.04 -5.46
N LEU A 300 14.16 0.05 -5.18
CA LEU A 300 14.76 1.27 -4.67
C LEU A 300 14.68 2.41 -5.69
N MET A 301 14.82 2.11 -6.99
CA MET A 301 14.68 3.10 -8.05
C MET A 301 13.26 3.68 -8.12
N MET A 302 12.21 2.86 -8.00
CA MET A 302 10.83 3.36 -8.06
C MET A 302 10.43 4.13 -6.82
N ALA A 303 10.81 3.65 -5.63
CA ALA A 303 10.65 4.43 -4.40
C ALA A 303 11.36 5.79 -4.51
N ARG A 304 12.60 5.80 -5.03
CA ARG A 304 13.34 7.03 -5.32
C ARG A 304 12.65 7.90 -6.36
N ASN A 305 12.10 7.35 -7.43
CA ASN A 305 11.43 8.12 -8.47
C ASN A 305 10.09 8.70 -8.01
N ALA A 306 9.33 7.98 -7.18
CA ALA A 306 8.12 8.49 -6.55
C ALA A 306 8.43 9.65 -5.59
N ILE A 307 9.44 9.49 -4.73
CA ILE A 307 9.92 10.55 -3.83
C ILE A 307 10.50 11.71 -4.63
N ARG A 308 11.27 11.45 -5.70
CA ARG A 308 11.88 12.47 -6.55
C ARG A 308 10.84 13.27 -7.34
N GLY A 309 9.84 12.61 -7.94
CA GLY A 309 8.75 13.29 -8.64
C GLY A 309 8.01 14.23 -7.70
N PHE A 310 7.73 13.77 -6.48
CA PHE A 310 7.16 14.60 -5.42
C PHE A 310 8.06 15.80 -5.06
N LEU A 311 9.36 15.58 -4.86
CA LEU A 311 10.32 16.66 -4.55
C LEU A 311 10.48 17.67 -5.71
N GLN A 312 10.42 17.21 -6.96
CA GLN A 312 10.50 18.07 -8.14
C GLN A 312 9.26 18.95 -8.29
N ALA A 313 8.07 18.39 -8.05
CA ALA A 313 6.80 19.12 -8.09
C ALA A 313 6.70 20.19 -6.98
N HIS A 314 7.42 20.01 -5.87
CA HIS A 314 7.41 20.93 -4.73
C HIS A 314 8.63 21.88 -4.65
N GLY A 315 9.44 21.94 -5.70
CA GLY A 315 10.44 22.99 -5.91
C GLY A 315 11.82 22.68 -5.31
N SER A 316 12.86 22.92 -6.13
CA SER A 316 14.29 22.66 -5.87
C SER A 316 14.95 23.56 -4.80
N ARG A 317 14.21 24.08 -3.80
CA ARG A 317 14.78 24.93 -2.74
C ARG A 317 15.34 24.15 -1.54
N TYR A 318 15.13 22.83 -1.48
CA TYR A 318 15.48 22.01 -0.32
C TYR A 318 16.64 21.05 -0.58
N THR A 319 17.83 21.56 -0.81
CA THR A 319 19.05 20.73 -0.84
C THR A 319 19.74 20.58 0.52
N SER A 320 19.25 21.23 1.58
CA SER A 320 19.92 21.26 2.90
C SER A 320 19.21 20.56 4.07
N VAL A 321 18.04 19.92 3.87
CA VAL A 321 17.34 19.28 5.00
C VAL A 321 17.91 17.87 5.26
N SER A 322 18.73 17.79 6.32
CA SER A 322 19.46 16.61 6.79
C SER A 322 18.60 15.35 7.03
N ILE A 323 17.28 15.48 7.24
CA ILE A 323 16.37 14.33 7.44
C ILE A 323 16.06 13.58 6.13
N VAL A 324 15.86 14.30 5.01
CA VAL A 324 15.67 13.67 3.69
C VAL A 324 17.00 13.10 3.19
N SER A 325 18.10 13.76 3.52
CA SER A 325 19.45 13.22 3.30
C SER A 325 19.72 11.97 4.13
N VAL A 326 19.21 11.83 5.36
CA VAL A 326 19.32 10.58 6.14
C VAL A 326 18.52 9.46 5.47
N VAL A 327 17.29 9.72 5.01
CA VAL A 327 16.48 8.71 4.29
C VAL A 327 17.09 8.31 2.93
N LEU A 328 17.72 9.24 2.20
CA LEU A 328 18.31 8.97 0.88
C LEU A 328 19.79 8.52 0.91
N THR A 329 20.58 8.93 1.91
CA THR A 329 22.03 8.66 2.00
C THR A 329 22.32 7.35 2.72
N PHE A 330 21.44 6.85 3.60
CA PHE A 330 21.60 5.50 4.16
C PHE A 330 21.47 4.40 3.09
N GLY A 331 20.69 4.63 2.03
CA GLY A 331 20.67 3.77 0.84
C GLY A 331 21.99 3.76 0.03
N ARG A 332 22.95 4.65 0.33
CA ARG A 332 24.28 4.70 -0.30
C ARG A 332 25.36 4.01 0.54
N GLN A 333 25.20 3.91 1.86
CA GLN A 333 26.23 3.34 2.75
C GLN A 333 26.13 1.81 2.89
N ASN A 334 24.94 1.23 2.73
CA ASN A 334 24.76 -0.23 2.75
C ASN A 334 25.28 -0.95 1.47
N LEU A 335 25.69 -0.21 0.43
CA LEU A 335 26.25 -0.78 -0.81
C LEU A 335 27.78 -0.88 -0.83
N ARG A 336 28.48 -0.50 0.25
CA ARG A 336 29.96 -0.56 0.32
C ARG A 336 30.53 -1.62 1.27
N ARG A 337 29.70 -2.47 1.88
CA ARG A 337 30.17 -3.44 2.88
C ARG A 337 30.43 -4.88 2.38
N ASP A 338 30.13 -5.20 1.12
CA ASP A 338 30.43 -6.53 0.52
C ASP A 338 31.63 -6.52 -0.45
N GLY A 339 32.53 -5.54 -0.32
CA GLY A 339 33.82 -5.54 -0.99
C GLY A 339 34.94 -5.98 -0.04
N SER A 340 34.95 -7.25 0.38
CA SER A 340 36.12 -7.83 1.04
C SER A 340 37.09 -8.39 0.00
N ASP A 341 38.22 -7.70 -0.07
CA ASP A 341 39.55 -8.11 -0.50
C ASP A 341 39.76 -9.62 -0.73
N ILE A 342 40.11 -9.96 -1.97
CA ILE A 342 40.92 -11.13 -2.30
C ILE A 342 42.31 -10.57 -2.68
N CYS A 343 43.27 -10.76 -1.77
CA CYS A 343 44.69 -10.82 -2.12
C CYS A 343 45.02 -12.20 -2.67
#